data_AF-A0A9W9FUM4-F1
#
_entry.id   AF-A0A9W9FUM4-F1
#
_cell.length_a   1.000
_cell.length_b   1.000
_cell.length_c   1.000
_cell.angle_alpha   90.00
_cell.angle_beta   90.00
_cell.angle_gamma   90.00
#
_symmetry.space_group_name_H-M   'P 1'
#
loop_
_entity.id
_entity.type
_entity.pdbx_description
1 polymer ?
#
loop_
_entity_poly.entity_id
_entity_poly.type
_entity_poly.pdbx_seq_one_letter_code
_entity_poly.pdbx_strand_id
1 'polypeptide(L)'
;MGNRTSTASMRVSKLVAKFGNLRLSKGKKKKSANRLPKSSSEHDSPYFRIQQLTGQIFKLENDLQKSNKKVDLLTAQLAEYDVLLAHSQNRNADTPSSRPPTFQIEERRSEQDSYSVSPKMNSPRVWIDDLWLCNDTENTPIQEAEAYWKNGSPKNALEIVSQAIDSNPFLSPAEEIRCRVFGAAVLHSMGQFEVSSRRLEVILETAARYSILDDPRCKDIVGIAYYVFGRNSLEMGRFSEAYYLFSRALGTSGYHEKTREYQKSAVVEFTRQSAMADCASISSSLRPVVCVTEYDSSEELP
;
A
#
# COMPACT_ATOMS: atom_id res chain seq x y z
N MET A 1 -48.79 -12.74 0.51
CA MET A 1 -47.93 -13.49 1.47
C MET A 1 -46.52 -12.97 1.26
N GLY A 2 -45.78 -12.37 2.18
CA GLY A 2 -45.85 -12.29 3.64
C GLY A 2 -44.40 -12.39 4.14
N ASN A 3 -43.97 -11.40 4.93
CA ASN A 3 -42.69 -11.26 5.68
C ASN A 3 -41.58 -10.49 4.94
N ARG A 4 -41.18 -9.26 5.32
CA ARG A 4 -40.81 -8.58 6.60
C ARG A 4 -39.40 -8.91 7.12
N THR A 5 -38.74 -7.81 7.51
CA THR A 5 -37.42 -7.64 8.18
C THR A 5 -36.22 -7.74 7.22
N SER A 6 -35.25 -6.82 7.19
CA SER A 6 -34.56 -6.17 8.31
C SER A 6 -34.14 -4.73 7.97
N THR A 7 -34.68 -3.77 8.72
CA THR A 7 -34.23 -2.37 8.82
C THR A 7 -33.49 -2.21 10.13
N ALA A 8 -32.16 -2.31 10.13
CA ALA A 8 -31.34 -2.00 11.29
C ALA A 8 -29.86 -1.75 10.91
N SER A 9 -29.54 -0.62 10.27
CA SER A 9 -28.17 -0.07 10.32
C SER A 9 -28.10 1.38 9.83
N MET A 10 -28.81 2.31 10.49
CA MET A 10 -28.62 3.75 10.25
C MET A 10 -28.93 4.56 11.51
N ARG A 11 -28.16 4.41 12.59
CA ARG A 11 -28.16 5.34 13.73
C ARG A 11 -26.82 5.38 14.48
N VAL A 12 -25.75 5.88 13.85
CA VAL A 12 -24.53 6.32 14.59
C VAL A 12 -23.95 7.65 14.04
N SER A 13 -24.68 8.44 13.25
CA SER A 13 -24.12 9.66 12.60
C SER A 13 -24.72 10.99 13.05
N LYS A 14 -25.35 11.07 14.23
CA LYS A 14 -25.90 12.34 14.75
C LYS A 14 -25.53 12.57 16.21
N LEU A 15 -24.25 12.80 16.51
CA LEU A 15 -23.87 13.43 17.79
C LEU A 15 -22.48 14.12 17.83
N VAL A 16 -21.90 14.51 16.69
CA VAL A 16 -20.58 15.22 16.67
C VAL A 16 -20.65 16.66 16.11
N ALA A 17 -21.85 17.16 15.78
CA ALA A 17 -22.01 18.45 15.10
C ALA A 17 -22.47 19.63 16.00
N LYS A 18 -22.16 19.66 17.30
CA LYS A 18 -22.67 20.75 18.18
C LYS A 18 -21.73 21.40 19.19
N PHE A 19 -20.41 21.17 19.15
CA PHE A 19 -19.46 21.85 20.06
C PHE A 19 -18.18 22.33 19.38
N GLY A 20 -18.31 23.06 18.28
CA GLY A 20 -17.17 23.61 17.55
C GLY A 20 -17.36 25.07 17.17
N ASN A 21 -17.66 25.95 18.14
CA ASN A 21 -17.60 27.40 17.93
C ASN A 21 -17.40 28.13 19.27
N LEU A 22 -16.19 28.06 19.81
CA LEU A 22 -15.70 29.01 20.81
C LEU A 22 -14.45 29.69 20.26
N ARG A 23 -14.68 30.83 19.59
CA ARG A 23 -13.65 31.80 19.19
C ARG A 23 -12.87 32.22 20.44
N LEU A 24 -11.59 31.87 20.48
CA LEU A 24 -10.63 32.46 21.40
C LEU A 24 -10.38 33.92 21.01
N SER A 25 -11.11 34.82 21.65
CA SER A 25 -10.86 36.26 21.66
C SER A 25 -9.52 36.55 22.34
N LYS A 26 -8.58 37.16 21.60
CA LYS A 26 -7.29 37.64 22.13
C LYS A 26 -7.52 38.88 23.00
N GLY A 27 -7.65 38.68 24.31
CA GLY A 27 -7.69 39.75 25.31
C GLY A 27 -6.30 40.32 25.61
N LYS A 28 -6.15 41.63 25.43
CA LYS A 28 -4.97 42.44 25.76
C LYS A 28 -4.65 42.38 27.27
N LYS A 29 -3.39 42.09 27.62
CA LYS A 29 -2.87 42.21 29.00
C LYS A 29 -2.73 43.69 29.38
N LYS A 30 -3.60 44.17 30.28
CA LYS A 30 -3.33 45.38 31.09
C LYS A 30 -2.75 44.95 32.43
N LYS A 31 -1.55 45.43 32.74
CA LYS A 31 -0.93 45.40 34.06
C LYS A 31 -1.73 46.33 34.98
N SER A 32 -2.28 45.80 36.07
CA SER A 32 -2.63 46.57 37.25
C SER A 32 -2.15 45.81 38.48
N ALA A 33 -1.35 46.51 39.28
CA ALA A 33 -0.84 46.08 40.57
C ALA A 33 -1.91 46.23 41.66
N ASN A 34 -1.69 45.47 42.74
CA ASN A 34 -2.26 45.61 44.08
C ASN A 34 -3.77 45.39 44.26
N ARG A 35 -4.11 44.26 44.89
CA ARG A 35 -4.50 44.19 46.31
C ARG A 35 -4.89 42.74 46.64
N LEU A 36 -4.27 42.17 47.68
CA LEU A 36 -4.79 40.99 48.37
C LEU A 36 -6.16 41.34 48.98
N PRO A 37 -7.14 40.44 48.85
CA PRO A 37 -7.94 40.12 50.02
C PRO A 37 -7.97 38.62 50.32
N LYS A 38 -8.05 38.39 51.62
CA LYS A 38 -8.25 37.16 52.38
C LYS A 38 -9.33 36.22 51.80
N SER A 39 -8.96 34.94 51.75
CA SER A 39 -9.75 33.76 52.12
C SER A 39 -11.28 33.83 51.97
N SER A 40 -11.79 33.22 50.91
CA SER A 40 -13.09 32.54 50.90
C SER A 40 -12.95 31.22 50.16
N SER A 41 -13.49 30.16 50.75
CA SER A 41 -13.43 28.76 50.34
C SER A 41 -14.31 28.47 49.11
N GLU A 42 -14.05 29.14 47.98
CA GLU A 42 -14.78 28.92 46.72
C GLU A 42 -14.21 27.78 45.85
N HIS A 43 -13.17 27.09 46.33
CA HIS A 43 -12.58 25.95 45.63
C HIS A 43 -13.40 24.64 45.72
N ASP A 44 -14.48 24.62 46.52
CA ASP A 44 -15.39 23.47 46.66
C ASP A 44 -16.72 23.64 45.90
N SER A 45 -16.77 24.51 44.89
CA SER A 45 -17.93 24.54 43.99
C SER A 45 -17.95 23.25 43.14
N PRO A 46 -19.00 22.41 43.22
CA PRO A 46 -19.09 21.16 42.44
C PRO A 46 -18.99 21.41 40.93
N TYR A 47 -19.38 22.61 40.48
CA TYR A 47 -19.28 23.02 39.09
C TYR A 47 -17.83 23.14 38.60
N PHE A 48 -16.92 23.68 39.42
CA PHE A 48 -15.50 23.78 39.07
C PHE A 48 -14.87 22.40 38.94
N ARG A 49 -15.22 21.48 39.86
CA ARG A 49 -14.78 20.09 39.80
C ARG A 49 -15.28 19.37 38.55
N ILE A 50 -16.53 19.60 38.13
CA ILE A 50 -17.08 19.04 36.89
C ILE A 50 -16.31 19.56 35.67
N GLN A 51 -16.04 20.87 35.57
CA GLN A 51 -15.27 21.42 34.44
C GLN A 51 -13.86 20.84 34.38
N GLN A 52 -13.20 20.70 35.53
CA GLN A 52 -11.87 20.11 35.61
C GLN A 52 -11.87 18.64 35.17
N LEU A 53 -12.84 17.85 35.63
CA LEU A 53 -13.00 16.44 35.23
C LEU A 53 -13.29 16.32 33.73
N THR A 54 -14.17 17.13 33.16
CA THR A 54 -14.45 17.14 31.72
C THR A 54 -13.19 17.46 30.91
N GLY A 55 -12.38 18.44 31.36
CA GLY A 55 -11.09 18.75 30.72
C GLY A 55 -10.09 17.60 30.80
N GLN A 56 -10.06 16.87 31.92
CA GLN A 56 -9.23 15.67 32.08
C GLN A 56 -9.70 14.52 31.19
N ILE A 57 -11.01 14.28 31.10
CA ILE A 57 -11.60 13.26 30.21
C ILE A 57 -11.21 13.56 28.76
N PHE A 58 -11.41 14.79 28.30
CA PHE A 58 -11.06 15.18 26.93
C PHE A 58 -9.56 15.00 26.63
N LYS A 59 -8.69 15.33 27.60
CA LYS A 59 -7.25 15.11 27.48
C LYS A 59 -6.92 13.62 27.37
N LEU A 60 -7.51 12.80 28.24
CA LEU A 60 -7.32 11.34 28.24
C LEU A 60 -7.81 10.70 26.94
N GLU A 61 -8.96 11.13 26.40
CA GLU A 61 -9.47 10.64 25.11
C GLU A 61 -8.50 10.94 23.96
N ASN A 62 -7.96 12.17 23.92
CA ASN A 62 -7.00 12.56 22.89
C ASN A 62 -5.67 11.78 23.03
N ASP A 63 -5.18 11.59 24.25
CA ASP A 63 -3.97 10.82 24.52
C ASP A 63 -4.16 9.34 24.17
N LEU A 64 -5.33 8.76 24.46
CA LEU A 64 -5.70 7.40 24.05
C LEU A 64 -5.78 7.27 22.53
N GLN A 65 -6.38 8.25 21.83
CA GLN A 65 -6.45 8.25 20.37
C GLN A 65 -5.05 8.32 19.73
N LYS A 66 -4.15 9.15 20.28
CA LYS A 66 -2.75 9.22 19.82
C LYS A 66 -2.01 7.91 20.08
N SER A 67 -2.22 7.31 21.25
CA SER A 67 -1.61 6.02 21.60
C SER A 67 -2.06 4.92 20.63
N ASN A 68 -3.36 4.84 20.33
CA ASN A 68 -3.88 3.88 19.35
C ASN A 68 -3.26 4.06 17.96
N LYS A 69 -3.18 5.30 17.46
CA LYS A 69 -2.48 5.58 16.18
C LYS A 69 -1.02 5.13 16.19
N LYS A 70 -0.34 5.23 17.34
CA LYS A 70 1.05 4.77 17.50
C LYS A 70 1.13 3.24 17.51
N VAL A 71 0.18 2.56 18.15
CA VAL A 71 0.07 1.10 18.12
C VAL A 71 -0.18 0.60 16.71
N ASP A 72 -1.09 1.24 15.97
CA ASP A 72 -1.38 0.89 14.57
C ASP A 72 -0.12 1.04 13.69
N LEU A 73 0.63 2.12 13.89
CA LEU A 73 1.90 2.36 13.18
C LEU A 73 2.94 1.27 13.49
N LEU A 74 3.15 0.96 14.77
CA LEU A 74 4.13 -0.05 15.19
C LEU A 74 3.74 -1.46 14.72
N THR A 75 2.45 -1.77 14.74
CA THR A 75 1.92 -3.05 14.24
C THR A 75 2.17 -3.19 12.73
N ALA A 76 1.96 -2.12 11.97
CA ALA A 76 2.30 -2.11 10.54
C ALA A 76 3.80 -2.30 10.29
N GLN A 77 4.66 -1.68 11.12
CA GLN A 77 6.11 -1.85 11.02
C GLN A 77 6.55 -3.28 11.36
N LEU A 78 5.98 -3.88 12.41
CA LEU A 78 6.27 -5.28 12.75
C LEU A 78 5.89 -6.23 11.61
N ALA A 79 4.72 -6.05 11.02
CA ALA A 79 4.31 -6.87 9.88
C ALA A 79 5.22 -6.71 8.65
N GLU A 80 5.77 -5.51 8.42
CA GLU A 80 6.81 -5.27 7.42
C GLU A 80 8.10 -6.04 7.74
N TYR A 81 8.56 -6.01 9.00
CA TYR A 81 9.73 -6.80 9.42
C TYR A 81 9.52 -8.30 9.30
N ASP A 82 8.34 -8.82 9.65
CA ASP A 82 8.02 -10.25 9.53
C ASP A 82 8.07 -10.70 8.06
N VAL A 83 7.56 -9.89 7.14
CA VAL A 83 7.62 -10.18 5.70
C VAL A 83 9.06 -10.16 5.19
N LEU A 84 9.87 -9.17 5.60
CA LEU A 84 11.29 -9.12 5.25
C LEU A 84 12.06 -10.32 5.81
N LEU A 85 11.73 -10.75 7.04
CA LEU A 85 12.33 -11.90 7.68
C LEU A 85 11.97 -13.19 6.94
N ALA A 86 10.68 -13.42 6.65
CA ALA A 86 10.21 -14.56 5.88
C ALA A 86 10.87 -14.63 4.49
N HIS A 87 11.00 -13.49 3.80
CA HIS A 87 11.70 -13.40 2.52
C HIS A 87 13.19 -13.76 2.64
N SER A 88 13.86 -13.29 3.70
CA SER A 88 15.29 -13.62 3.92
C SER A 88 15.51 -15.10 4.22
N GLN A 89 14.59 -15.74 4.95
CA GLN A 89 14.66 -17.16 5.28
C GLN A 89 14.39 -18.03 4.06
N ASN A 90 13.40 -17.68 3.23
CA ASN A 90 13.06 -18.45 2.03
C ASN A 90 14.22 -18.44 1.01
N ARG A 91 14.92 -17.31 0.87
CA ARG A 91 16.11 -17.20 0.00
C ARG A 91 17.25 -18.13 0.42
N ASN A 92 17.32 -18.51 1.70
CA ASN A 92 18.37 -19.40 2.21
C ASN A 92 18.00 -20.89 2.09
N ALA A 93 16.73 -21.23 1.92
CA ALA A 93 16.26 -22.61 1.87
C ALA A 93 16.38 -23.24 0.48
N ASP A 94 16.21 -22.45 -0.59
CA ASP A 94 15.99 -22.97 -1.95
C ASP A 94 17.18 -22.91 -2.91
N THR A 95 18.44 -22.81 -2.45
CA THR A 95 19.56 -22.91 -3.41
C THR A 95 20.89 -23.43 -2.83
N PRO A 96 21.30 -24.67 -3.13
CA PRO A 96 22.70 -24.99 -3.27
C PRO A 96 23.16 -24.52 -4.66
N SER A 97 24.08 -23.54 -4.70
CA SER A 97 24.85 -23.17 -5.90
C SER A 97 24.08 -22.47 -7.04
N SER A 98 23.69 -21.20 -6.85
CA SER A 98 23.93 -20.21 -7.90
C SER A 98 24.22 -18.84 -7.28
N ARG A 99 25.30 -18.24 -7.76
CA ARG A 99 25.91 -17.02 -7.25
C ARG A 99 24.88 -15.87 -7.31
N PRO A 100 24.61 -15.14 -6.22
CA PRO A 100 23.72 -13.99 -6.31
C PRO A 100 24.35 -12.95 -7.25
N PRO A 101 23.59 -12.30 -8.15
CA PRO A 101 24.08 -11.08 -8.74
C PRO A 101 24.24 -10.09 -7.59
N THR A 102 25.48 -9.70 -7.34
CA THR A 102 25.84 -8.69 -6.36
C THR A 102 25.30 -7.34 -6.82
N PHE A 103 23.99 -7.12 -6.70
CA PHE A 103 23.42 -5.79 -6.70
C PHE A 103 23.73 -5.19 -5.33
N GLN A 104 24.88 -4.51 -5.27
CA GLN A 104 25.13 -3.54 -4.23
C GLN A 104 24.06 -2.47 -4.38
N ILE A 105 23.01 -2.57 -3.57
CA ILE A 105 22.18 -1.43 -3.25
C ILE A 105 23.10 -0.57 -2.39
N GLU A 106 23.92 0.26 -3.04
CA GLU A 106 24.49 1.41 -2.36
C GLU A 106 23.30 2.22 -1.88
N GLU A 107 23.04 2.08 -0.59
CA GLU A 107 22.17 2.92 0.20
C GLU A 107 22.81 4.32 0.26
N ARG A 108 22.95 4.99 -0.90
CA ARG A 108 23.13 6.42 -0.94
C ARG A 108 21.86 7.00 -0.36
N ARG A 109 21.94 7.35 0.92
CA ARG A 109 21.10 8.36 1.55
C ARG A 109 21.10 9.55 0.59
N SER A 110 20.08 9.59 -0.26
CA SER A 110 19.84 10.69 -1.17
C SER A 110 19.64 11.88 -0.25
N GLU A 111 20.64 12.75 -0.24
CA GLU A 111 20.51 14.08 0.31
C GLU A 111 19.24 14.67 -0.29
N GLN A 112 18.49 15.30 0.62
CA GLN A 112 17.18 15.82 0.40
C GLN A 112 17.32 17.03 -0.53
N ASP A 113 17.46 16.77 -1.82
CA ASP A 113 17.46 17.79 -2.85
C ASP A 113 16.12 18.50 -2.79
N SER A 114 16.20 19.73 -2.34
CA SER A 114 15.15 20.74 -2.29
C SER A 114 14.68 21.01 -3.72
N TYR A 115 13.70 20.22 -4.16
CA TYR A 115 13.04 20.41 -5.46
C TYR A 115 12.55 21.85 -5.60
N SER A 116 13.19 22.54 -6.54
CA SER A 116 12.77 23.80 -7.14
C SER A 116 11.30 23.71 -7.56
N VAL A 117 10.46 24.46 -6.85
CA VAL A 117 9.04 24.66 -7.16
C VAL A 117 8.97 25.50 -8.44
N SER A 118 8.92 24.82 -9.58
CA SER A 118 8.43 25.44 -10.81
C SER A 118 6.89 25.33 -10.82
N PRO A 119 6.18 26.44 -11.12
CA PRO A 119 4.73 26.44 -11.13
C PRO A 119 4.26 25.73 -12.42
N LYS A 120 3.89 24.46 -12.32
CA LYS A 120 3.25 23.73 -13.44
C LYS A 120 1.80 23.43 -13.12
N MET A 121 0.95 23.88 -14.04
CA MET A 121 -0.50 23.88 -14.05
C MET A 121 -1.13 22.68 -13.33
N ASN A 122 -2.05 23.00 -12.41
CA ASN A 122 -2.85 22.06 -11.62
C ASN A 122 -3.96 21.40 -12.46
N SER A 123 -3.61 20.74 -13.56
CA SER A 123 -4.53 19.75 -14.12
C SER A 123 -4.58 18.57 -13.15
N PRO A 124 -5.77 18.13 -12.70
CA PRO A 124 -5.86 16.96 -11.84
C PRO A 124 -5.33 15.76 -12.63
N ARG A 125 -4.23 15.15 -12.14
CA ARG A 125 -3.70 13.94 -12.78
C ARG A 125 -4.76 12.84 -12.73
N VAL A 126 -5.08 12.29 -13.89
CA VAL A 126 -6.15 11.28 -14.04
C VAL A 126 -5.53 9.88 -14.01
N TRP A 127 -6.08 9.01 -13.16
CA TRP A 127 -5.76 7.60 -13.13
C TRP A 127 -6.58 6.82 -14.15
N ILE A 128 -5.98 5.81 -14.77
CA ILE A 128 -6.66 4.77 -15.54
C ILE A 128 -6.51 3.46 -14.75
N ASP A 129 -7.64 2.86 -14.36
CA ASP A 129 -7.75 1.57 -13.67
C ASP A 129 -6.85 1.42 -12.42
N ASP A 130 -6.53 2.54 -11.75
CA ASP A 130 -5.56 2.60 -10.65
C ASP A 130 -4.17 2.05 -11.00
N LEU A 131 -3.85 1.90 -12.29
CA LEU A 131 -2.63 1.31 -12.80
C LEU A 131 -1.71 2.34 -13.43
N TRP A 132 -2.29 3.29 -14.14
CA TRP A 132 -1.53 4.27 -14.91
C TRP A 132 -1.96 5.69 -14.58
N LEU A 133 -0.99 6.51 -14.19
CA LEU A 133 -1.15 7.95 -13.99
C LEU A 133 -0.83 8.68 -15.29
N CYS A 134 -1.86 9.26 -15.90
CA CYS A 134 -1.73 10.00 -17.16
C CYS A 134 -0.76 11.18 -16.98
N ASN A 135 0.04 11.44 -18.00
CA ASN A 135 0.98 12.54 -17.99
C ASN A 135 0.60 13.61 -19.00
N ASP A 136 0.59 14.86 -18.57
CA ASP A 136 0.18 16.01 -19.39
C ASP A 136 1.27 16.48 -20.37
N THR A 137 2.24 15.63 -20.69
CA THR A 137 3.28 15.96 -21.67
C THR A 137 2.72 15.89 -23.08
N GLU A 138 2.52 17.05 -23.68
CA GLU A 138 2.08 17.22 -25.07
C GLU A 138 3.01 16.49 -26.05
N ASN A 139 2.43 15.79 -27.02
CA ASN A 139 3.08 15.14 -28.17
C ASN A 139 3.85 13.83 -27.91
N THR A 140 3.39 13.00 -26.97
CA THR A 140 3.92 11.62 -26.84
C THR A 140 2.95 10.60 -27.46
N PRO A 141 3.44 9.51 -28.10
CA PRO A 141 2.57 8.46 -28.65
C PRO A 141 1.68 7.79 -27.59
N ILE A 142 2.07 7.91 -26.31
CA ILE A 142 1.30 7.42 -25.17
C ILE A 142 -0.03 8.17 -25.01
N GLN A 143 -0.10 9.45 -25.36
CA GLN A 143 -1.31 10.26 -25.14
C GLN A 143 -2.50 9.75 -25.97
N GLU A 144 -2.25 9.37 -27.23
CA GLU A 144 -3.26 8.75 -28.09
C GLU A 144 -3.69 7.37 -27.53
N ALA A 145 -2.72 6.56 -27.12
CA ALA A 145 -3.00 5.25 -26.54
C ALA A 145 -3.77 5.33 -25.21
N GLU A 146 -3.45 6.32 -24.36
CA GLU A 146 -4.20 6.62 -23.13
C GLU A 146 -5.66 6.96 -23.43
N ALA A 147 -5.93 7.72 -24.50
CA ALA A 147 -7.30 8.03 -24.91
C ALA A 147 -8.08 6.78 -25.31
N TYR A 148 -7.47 5.87 -26.10
CA TYR A 148 -8.09 4.59 -26.45
C TYR A 148 -8.36 3.71 -25.24
N TRP A 149 -7.43 3.64 -24.28
CA TRP A 149 -7.63 2.86 -23.06
C TRP A 149 -8.76 3.47 -22.21
N LYS A 150 -8.79 4.80 -22.01
CA LYS A 150 -9.89 5.50 -21.31
C LYS A 150 -11.25 5.26 -21.95
N ASN A 151 -11.29 5.13 -23.28
CA ASN A 151 -12.51 4.83 -24.04
C ASN A 151 -12.90 3.34 -24.00
N GLY A 152 -12.28 2.53 -23.14
CA GLY A 152 -12.59 1.11 -22.98
C GLY A 152 -12.02 0.21 -24.07
N SER A 153 -11.03 0.69 -24.84
CA SER A 153 -10.39 -0.05 -25.94
C SER A 153 -8.90 -0.32 -25.66
N PRO A 154 -8.56 -1.13 -24.63
CA PRO A 154 -7.16 -1.41 -24.27
C PRO A 154 -6.38 -2.11 -25.38
N LYS A 155 -7.03 -2.92 -26.23
CA LYS A 155 -6.38 -3.58 -27.38
C LYS A 155 -5.83 -2.56 -28.38
N ASN A 156 -6.61 -1.54 -28.72
CA ASN A 156 -6.19 -0.48 -29.64
C ASN A 156 -5.07 0.35 -29.02
N ALA A 157 -5.13 0.61 -27.72
CA ALA A 157 -4.04 1.28 -27.00
C ALA A 157 -2.72 0.51 -27.12
N LEU A 158 -2.77 -0.83 -27.00
CA LEU A 158 -1.60 -1.69 -27.14
C LEU A 158 -1.04 -1.69 -28.58
N GLU A 159 -1.92 -1.69 -29.59
CA GLU A 159 -1.55 -1.62 -31.00
C GLU A 159 -0.85 -0.31 -31.34
N ILE A 160 -1.44 0.83 -30.93
CA ILE A 160 -0.86 2.17 -31.12
C ILE A 160 0.53 2.26 -30.50
N VAL A 161 0.71 1.75 -29.28
CA VAL A 161 2.01 1.77 -28.59
C VAL A 161 3.03 0.89 -29.28
N SER A 162 2.62 -0.30 -29.75
CA SER A 162 3.51 -1.21 -30.47
C SER A 162 3.95 -0.58 -31.80
N GLN A 163 3.00 -0.01 -32.55
CA GLN A 163 3.28 0.71 -33.78
C GLN A 163 4.20 1.91 -33.55
N ALA A 164 4.00 2.67 -32.47
CA ALA A 164 4.84 3.80 -32.14
C ALA A 164 6.29 3.39 -31.86
N ILE A 165 6.50 2.27 -31.17
CA ILE A 165 7.85 1.72 -30.92
C ILE A 165 8.49 1.25 -32.23
N ASP A 166 7.75 0.53 -33.08
CA ASP A 166 8.29 -0.08 -34.29
C ASP A 166 8.52 0.95 -35.42
N SER A 167 7.66 1.97 -35.51
CA SER A 167 7.66 2.93 -36.62
C SER A 167 8.53 4.15 -36.37
N ASN A 168 8.91 4.43 -35.12
CA ASN A 168 9.66 5.64 -34.78
C ASN A 168 11.10 5.32 -34.34
N PRO A 169 12.09 5.40 -35.25
CA PRO A 169 13.49 5.14 -34.93
C PRO A 169 14.13 6.22 -34.06
N PHE A 170 13.45 7.34 -33.81
CA PHE A 170 13.97 8.49 -33.06
C PHE A 170 13.47 8.56 -31.62
N LEU A 171 12.77 7.53 -31.12
CA LEU A 171 12.36 7.47 -29.72
C LEU A 171 13.60 7.48 -28.82
N SER A 172 13.58 8.34 -27.80
CA SER A 172 14.61 8.26 -26.77
C SER A 172 14.47 6.94 -26.00
N PRO A 173 15.57 6.37 -25.46
CA PRO A 173 15.49 5.15 -24.67
C PRO A 173 14.50 5.24 -23.49
N ALA A 174 14.37 6.43 -22.89
CA ALA A 174 13.41 6.70 -21.83
C ALA A 174 11.96 6.58 -22.32
N GLU A 175 11.65 7.17 -23.48
CA GLU A 175 10.32 7.09 -24.08
C GLU A 175 9.98 5.68 -24.55
N GLU A 176 10.95 4.97 -25.13
CA GLU A 176 10.76 3.58 -25.54
C GLU A 176 10.42 2.69 -24.33
N ILE A 177 11.22 2.77 -23.26
CA ILE A 177 10.94 2.04 -22.01
C ILE A 177 9.57 2.43 -21.46
N ARG A 178 9.24 3.72 -21.44
CA ARG A 178 7.95 4.19 -20.96
C ARG A 178 6.79 3.60 -21.77
N CYS A 179 6.90 3.57 -23.09
CA CYS A 179 5.91 2.95 -23.99
C CYS A 179 5.76 1.46 -23.67
N ARG A 180 6.88 0.75 -23.47
CA ARG A 180 6.86 -0.68 -23.12
C ARG A 180 6.20 -0.93 -21.75
N VAL A 181 6.48 -0.10 -20.74
CA VAL A 181 5.84 -0.17 -19.41
C VAL A 181 4.34 0.12 -19.52
N PHE A 182 3.95 1.13 -20.28
CA PHE A 182 2.53 1.42 -20.56
C PHE A 182 1.83 0.21 -21.20
N GLY A 183 2.45 -0.40 -22.21
CA GLY A 183 1.92 -1.62 -22.83
C GLY A 183 1.76 -2.78 -21.84
N ALA A 184 2.65 -2.91 -20.86
CA ALA A 184 2.51 -3.90 -19.78
C ALA A 184 1.34 -3.57 -18.83
N ALA A 185 1.11 -2.29 -18.53
CA ALA A 185 -0.05 -1.86 -17.74
C ALA A 185 -1.39 -2.14 -18.46
N VAL A 186 -1.43 -1.94 -19.78
CA VAL A 186 -2.59 -2.30 -20.62
C VAL A 186 -2.81 -3.82 -20.62
N LEU A 187 -1.74 -4.63 -20.68
CA LEU A 187 -1.87 -6.09 -20.58
C LEU A 187 -2.42 -6.53 -19.21
N HIS A 188 -2.07 -5.83 -18.13
CA HIS A 188 -2.67 -6.07 -16.81
C HIS A 188 -4.18 -5.81 -16.85
N SER A 189 -4.65 -4.69 -17.39
CA SER A 189 -6.09 -4.39 -17.44
C SER A 189 -6.88 -5.38 -18.30
N MET A 190 -6.21 -6.04 -19.25
CA MET A 190 -6.75 -7.13 -20.04
C MET A 190 -6.70 -8.51 -19.35
N GLY A 191 -6.20 -8.60 -18.12
CA GLY A 191 -6.06 -9.85 -17.36
C GLY A 191 -4.90 -10.75 -17.80
N GLN A 192 -3.95 -10.24 -18.59
CA GLN A 192 -2.79 -11.00 -19.08
C GLN A 192 -1.57 -10.78 -18.18
N PHE A 193 -1.69 -11.16 -16.90
CA PHE A 193 -0.70 -10.83 -15.86
C PHE A 193 0.66 -11.46 -16.12
N GLU A 194 0.74 -12.72 -16.54
CA GLU A 194 1.99 -13.43 -16.81
C GLU A 194 2.74 -12.88 -18.03
N VAL A 195 1.99 -12.41 -19.04
CA VAL A 195 2.57 -11.79 -20.23
C VAL A 195 3.10 -10.40 -19.88
N SER A 196 2.33 -9.65 -19.09
CA SER A 196 2.73 -8.36 -18.56
C SER A 196 4.00 -8.48 -17.70
N SER A 197 4.06 -9.42 -16.76
CA SER A 197 5.23 -9.65 -15.90
C SER A 197 6.48 -10.03 -16.69
N ARG A 198 6.39 -10.94 -17.67
CA ARG A 198 7.53 -11.29 -18.53
C ARG A 198 8.06 -10.08 -19.30
N ARG A 199 7.18 -9.19 -19.77
CA ARG A 199 7.62 -7.94 -20.42
C ARG A 199 8.32 -7.02 -19.42
N LEU A 200 7.80 -6.88 -18.21
CA LEU A 200 8.38 -6.04 -17.16
C LEU A 200 9.75 -6.54 -16.69
N GLU A 201 9.96 -7.86 -16.59
CA GLU A 201 11.28 -8.45 -16.30
C GLU A 201 12.31 -8.00 -17.34
N VAL A 202 12.01 -8.17 -18.63
CA VAL A 202 12.91 -7.75 -19.72
C VAL A 202 13.18 -6.25 -19.67
N ILE A 203 12.15 -5.43 -19.41
CA ILE A 203 12.30 -3.97 -19.30
C ILE A 203 13.22 -3.60 -18.13
N LEU A 204 13.03 -4.20 -16.96
CA LEU A 204 13.84 -3.92 -15.77
C LEU A 204 15.30 -4.37 -15.94
N GLU A 205 15.53 -5.53 -16.56
CA GLU A 205 16.88 -5.98 -16.93
C GLU A 205 17.55 -5.01 -17.90
N THR A 206 16.81 -4.55 -18.91
CA THR A 206 17.27 -3.59 -19.91
C THR A 206 17.64 -2.27 -19.25
N ALA A 207 16.77 -1.74 -18.39
CA ALA A 207 17.03 -0.50 -17.65
C ALA A 207 18.27 -0.60 -16.75
N ALA A 208 18.51 -1.76 -16.14
CA ALA A 208 19.70 -2.00 -15.32
C ALA A 208 20.99 -2.07 -16.16
N ARG A 209 20.94 -2.66 -17.37
CA ARG A 209 22.13 -2.79 -18.25
C ARG A 209 22.60 -1.47 -18.84
N TYR A 210 21.68 -0.56 -19.18
CA TYR A 210 22.02 0.67 -19.90
C TYR A 210 22.37 1.86 -18.97
N SER A 211 22.57 1.64 -17.67
CA SER A 211 22.76 2.71 -16.66
C SER A 211 21.70 3.81 -16.74
N ILE A 212 20.52 3.46 -17.26
CA ILE A 212 19.40 4.38 -17.45
C ILE A 212 18.90 4.92 -16.10
N LEU A 213 19.26 4.25 -15.00
CA LEU A 213 19.01 4.66 -13.63
C LEU A 213 19.69 5.97 -13.21
N ASP A 214 20.71 6.41 -13.95
CA ASP A 214 21.38 7.70 -13.69
C ASP A 214 20.57 8.90 -14.22
N ASP A 215 19.62 8.68 -15.15
CA ASP A 215 18.67 9.72 -15.57
C ASP A 215 17.47 9.76 -14.60
N PRO A 216 17.23 10.90 -13.92
CA PRO A 216 16.09 11.05 -13.01
C PRO A 216 14.74 10.72 -13.66
N ARG A 217 14.57 10.99 -14.96
CA ARG A 217 13.33 10.72 -15.71
C ARG A 217 13.05 9.23 -15.81
N CYS A 218 14.11 8.43 -15.88
CA CYS A 218 13.99 6.99 -16.02
C CYS A 218 13.81 6.29 -14.68
N LYS A 219 14.31 6.87 -13.58
CA LYS A 219 14.05 6.39 -12.23
C LYS A 219 12.55 6.32 -11.93
N ASP A 220 11.79 7.34 -12.33
CA ASP A 220 10.33 7.32 -12.20
C ASP A 220 9.71 6.21 -13.04
N ILE A 221 10.11 6.04 -14.31
CA ILE A 221 9.58 4.99 -15.20
C ILE A 221 9.87 3.58 -14.65
N VAL A 222 11.08 3.35 -14.14
CA VAL A 222 11.46 2.09 -13.50
C VAL A 222 10.62 1.83 -12.25
N GLY A 223 10.36 2.87 -11.46
CA GLY A 223 9.46 2.79 -10.32
C GLY A 223 8.02 2.43 -10.70
N ILE A 224 7.50 3.00 -11.79
CA ILE A 224 6.20 2.62 -12.36
C ILE A 224 6.21 1.16 -12.84
N ALA A 225 7.30 0.70 -13.47
CA ALA A 225 7.44 -0.69 -13.89
C ALA A 225 7.35 -1.65 -12.69
N TYR A 226 8.06 -1.36 -11.59
CA TYR A 226 7.94 -2.13 -10.35
C TYR A 226 6.53 -2.09 -9.77
N TYR A 227 5.84 -0.95 -9.84
CA TYR A 227 4.46 -0.84 -9.38
C TYR A 227 3.52 -1.76 -10.17
N VAL A 228 3.55 -1.71 -11.50
CA VAL A 228 2.71 -2.56 -12.37
C VAL A 228 3.07 -4.04 -12.17
N PHE A 229 4.35 -4.36 -11.99
CA PHE A 229 4.77 -5.73 -11.72
C PHE A 229 4.23 -6.21 -10.36
N GLY A 230 4.32 -5.38 -9.32
CA GLY A 230 3.72 -5.69 -8.01
C GLY A 230 2.22 -5.93 -8.10
N ARG A 231 1.51 -5.16 -8.94
CA ARG A 231 0.09 -5.37 -9.23
C ARG A 231 -0.16 -6.72 -9.92
N ASN A 232 0.62 -7.10 -10.92
CA ASN A 232 0.50 -8.44 -11.52
C ASN A 232 0.74 -9.55 -10.48
N SER A 233 1.77 -9.42 -9.64
CA SER A 233 2.09 -10.43 -8.62
C SER A 233 0.99 -10.54 -7.56
N LEU A 234 0.29 -9.46 -7.21
CA LEU A 234 -0.91 -9.53 -6.36
C LEU A 234 -2.01 -10.37 -7.01
N GLU A 235 -2.37 -10.09 -8.27
CA GLU A 235 -3.43 -10.82 -8.99
C GLU A 235 -3.08 -12.31 -9.16
N MET A 236 -1.80 -12.64 -9.30
CA MET A 236 -1.30 -14.02 -9.37
C MET A 236 -1.16 -14.70 -7.99
N GLY A 237 -1.51 -14.03 -6.89
CA GLY A 237 -1.39 -14.57 -5.53
C GLY A 237 0.04 -14.69 -4.99
N ARG A 238 1.02 -14.03 -5.62
CA ARG A 238 2.44 -14.03 -5.23
C ARG A 238 2.72 -12.87 -4.27
N PHE A 239 2.17 -12.94 -3.07
CA PHE A 239 2.11 -11.78 -2.17
C PHE A 239 3.46 -11.31 -1.64
N SER A 240 4.40 -12.22 -1.37
CA SER A 240 5.75 -11.86 -0.93
C SER A 240 6.52 -11.11 -2.02
N GLU A 241 6.42 -11.58 -3.27
CA GLU A 241 6.99 -10.93 -4.45
C GLU A 241 6.34 -9.56 -4.67
N ALA A 242 5.01 -9.48 -4.60
CA ALA A 242 4.28 -8.22 -4.75
C ALA A 242 4.74 -7.17 -3.72
N TYR A 243 4.86 -7.57 -2.44
CA TYR A 243 5.36 -6.69 -1.39
C TYR A 243 6.75 -6.15 -1.70
N TYR A 244 7.67 -7.03 -2.12
CA TYR A 244 9.02 -6.66 -2.52
C TYR A 244 8.99 -5.66 -3.69
N LEU A 245 8.24 -5.95 -4.75
CA LEU A 245 8.13 -5.08 -5.92
C LEU A 245 7.58 -3.69 -5.55
N PHE A 246 6.55 -3.63 -4.71
CA PHE A 246 6.03 -2.35 -4.24
C PHE A 246 7.04 -1.59 -3.36
N SER A 247 7.88 -2.28 -2.58
CA SER A 247 8.93 -1.59 -1.81
C SER A 247 9.89 -0.81 -2.72
N ARG A 248 10.14 -1.33 -3.94
CA ARG A 248 10.95 -0.66 -4.98
C ARG A 248 10.22 0.52 -5.64
N ALA A 249 8.89 0.51 -5.65
CA ALA A 249 8.04 1.55 -6.23
C ALA A 249 7.64 2.68 -5.25
N LEU A 250 8.02 2.58 -3.96
CA LEU A 250 7.60 3.55 -2.94
C LEU A 250 8.06 4.99 -3.21
N GLY A 251 9.20 5.16 -3.87
CA GLY A 251 9.77 6.47 -4.19
C GLY A 251 9.17 7.14 -5.44
N THR A 252 8.26 6.48 -6.15
CA THR A 252 7.77 6.93 -7.46
C THR A 252 6.75 8.05 -7.32
N SER A 253 7.02 9.17 -8.00
CA SER A 253 6.17 10.36 -7.95
C SER A 253 4.75 10.08 -8.43
N GLY A 254 3.77 10.37 -7.57
CA GLY A 254 2.34 10.14 -7.84
C GLY A 254 1.84 8.74 -7.53
N TYR A 255 2.71 7.74 -7.32
CA TYR A 255 2.31 6.35 -7.05
C TYR A 255 2.40 5.98 -5.56
N HIS A 256 3.10 6.79 -4.75
CA HIS A 256 3.42 6.51 -3.35
C HIS A 256 2.24 5.98 -2.50
N GLU A 257 1.09 6.66 -2.55
CA GLU A 257 -0.07 6.32 -1.73
C GLU A 257 -0.66 4.96 -2.12
N LYS A 258 -0.89 4.74 -3.42
CA LYS A 258 -1.38 3.45 -3.94
C LYS A 258 -0.38 2.33 -3.67
N THR A 259 0.91 2.56 -3.90
CA THR A 259 1.96 1.58 -3.59
C THR A 259 1.88 1.11 -2.14
N ARG A 260 1.73 2.06 -1.20
CA ARG A 260 1.61 1.75 0.24
C ARG A 260 0.32 1.00 0.57
N GLU A 261 -0.79 1.35 -0.07
CA GLU A 261 -2.06 0.63 0.08
C GLU A 261 -1.92 -0.83 -0.38
N TYR A 262 -1.35 -1.06 -1.55
CA TYR A 262 -1.15 -2.41 -2.08
C TYR A 262 -0.09 -3.21 -1.32
N GLN A 263 0.94 -2.57 -0.74
CA GLN A 263 1.84 -3.25 0.20
C GLN A 263 1.08 -3.81 1.40
N LYS A 264 0.22 -2.99 2.03
CA LYS A 264 -0.58 -3.44 3.16
C LYS A 264 -1.50 -4.59 2.76
N SER A 265 -2.14 -4.49 1.60
CA SER A 265 -2.98 -5.56 1.05
C SER A 265 -2.19 -6.85 0.84
N ALA A 266 -0.97 -6.78 0.29
CA ALA A 266 -0.09 -7.94 0.13
C ALA A 266 0.22 -8.63 1.46
N VAL A 267 0.53 -7.86 2.51
CA VAL A 267 0.82 -8.40 3.85
C VAL A 267 -0.40 -9.09 4.48
N VAL A 268 -1.57 -8.46 4.36
CA VAL A 268 -2.83 -9.01 4.89
C VAL A 268 -3.14 -10.34 4.21
N GLU A 269 -3.06 -10.39 2.88
CA GLU A 269 -3.36 -11.59 2.11
C GLU A 269 -2.32 -12.70 2.30
N PHE A 270 -1.04 -12.34 2.44
CA PHE A 270 0.03 -13.30 2.79
C PHE A 270 -0.19 -13.95 4.15
N THR A 271 -0.50 -13.14 5.16
CA THR A 271 -0.81 -13.63 6.52
C THR A 271 -2.05 -14.54 6.49
N ARG A 272 -3.08 -14.15 5.74
CA ARG A 272 -4.31 -14.95 5.59
C ARG A 272 -4.01 -16.31 4.94
N GLN A 273 -3.24 -16.35 3.85
CA GLN A 273 -2.85 -17.61 3.20
C GLN A 273 -2.04 -18.50 4.12
N SER A 274 -1.08 -17.94 4.86
CA SER A 274 -0.24 -18.68 5.80
C SER A 274 -1.08 -19.33 6.90
N ALA A 275 -2.00 -18.58 7.51
CA ALA A 275 -2.91 -19.13 8.53
C ALA A 275 -3.80 -20.27 7.99
N MET A 276 -4.26 -20.18 6.75
CA MET A 276 -5.05 -21.25 6.13
C MET A 276 -4.21 -22.51 5.87
N ALA A 277 -2.95 -22.37 5.47
CA ALA A 277 -2.04 -23.49 5.26
C ALA A 277 -1.72 -24.23 6.57
N ASP A 278 -1.55 -23.50 7.67
CA ASP A 278 -1.32 -24.07 9.00
C ASP A 278 -2.54 -24.89 9.48
N CYS A 279 -3.75 -24.37 9.29
CA CYS A 279 -4.97 -25.10 9.63
C CYS A 279 -5.17 -26.39 8.81
N ALA A 280 -4.82 -26.37 7.51
CA ALA A 280 -4.88 -27.56 6.65
C ALA A 280 -3.84 -28.63 7.04
N SER A 281 -2.68 -28.19 7.54
CA SER A 281 -1.61 -29.09 8.00
C SER A 281 -2.00 -29.83 9.28
N ILE A 282 -2.77 -29.18 10.16
CA ILE A 282 -3.28 -29.81 11.39
C ILE A 282 -4.36 -30.85 11.08
N SER A 283 -5.23 -30.61 10.09
CA SER A 283 -6.31 -31.55 9.73
C SER A 283 -5.80 -32.81 9.01
N SER A 284 -4.70 -32.71 8.25
CA SER A 284 -4.07 -33.85 7.57
C SER A 284 -3.16 -34.70 8.49
N SER A 285 -2.74 -34.15 9.63
CA SER A 285 -1.96 -34.86 10.66
C SER A 285 -2.84 -35.73 11.58
N LEU A 286 -4.16 -35.47 11.62
CA LEU A 286 -5.13 -36.37 12.25
C LEU A 286 -5.36 -37.60 11.38
N ARG A 287 -4.34 -38.47 11.29
CA ARG A 287 -4.57 -39.86 10.87
C ARG A 287 -5.66 -40.43 11.76
N PRO A 288 -6.68 -41.11 11.21
CA PRO A 288 -7.67 -41.77 12.04
C PRO A 288 -6.91 -42.73 12.96
N VAL A 289 -6.98 -42.48 14.26
CA VAL A 289 -6.58 -43.45 15.26
C VAL A 289 -7.47 -44.64 14.99
N VAL A 290 -6.93 -45.66 14.32
CA VAL A 290 -7.59 -46.94 14.19
C VAL A 290 -7.76 -47.42 15.62
N CYS A 291 -8.97 -47.31 16.17
CA CYS A 291 -9.32 -47.98 17.39
C CYS A 291 -9.05 -49.46 17.14
N VAL A 292 -7.95 -49.95 17.70
CA VAL A 292 -7.70 -51.38 17.82
C VAL A 292 -8.82 -51.86 18.74
N THR A 293 -9.88 -52.39 18.14
CA THR A 293 -10.88 -53.14 18.89
C THR A 293 -10.12 -54.34 19.46
N GLU A 294 -9.90 -54.31 20.78
CA GLU A 294 -9.42 -55.45 21.55
C GLU A 294 -10.26 -56.67 21.13
N TYR A 295 -9.58 -57.64 20.54
CA TYR A 295 -10.13 -58.97 20.36
C TYR A 295 -10.31 -59.56 21.74
N ASP A 296 -11.56 -59.57 22.19
CA ASP A 296 -11.98 -60.27 23.38
C ASP A 296 -11.89 -61.78 23.11
N SER A 297 -10.91 -62.37 23.77
CA SER A 297 -10.91 -63.65 24.47
C SER A 297 -11.84 -64.80 23.99
N SER A 298 -11.22 -65.98 24.00
CA SER A 298 -11.81 -67.29 24.36
C SER A 298 -12.42 -68.12 23.23
N GLU A 299 -11.68 -69.12 22.77
CA GLU A 299 -12.31 -70.41 22.46
C GLU A 299 -11.39 -71.55 22.92
N GLU A 300 -11.91 -72.29 23.90
CA GLU A 300 -11.33 -73.49 24.49
C GLU A 300 -11.34 -74.68 23.51
N LEU A 301 -10.37 -75.57 23.72
CA LEU A 301 -10.23 -76.93 23.18
C LEU A 301 -11.51 -77.77 23.31
N PRO A 302 -11.71 -78.77 22.42
CA PRO A 302 -11.10 -80.10 22.61
C PRO A 302 -10.19 -80.56 21.47
#